data_AF-A0A182EEG0-F1
#
_entry.id   AF-A0A182EEG0-F1
#
_cell.length_a   1.000
_cell.length_b   1.000
_cell.length_c   1.000
_cell.angle_alpha   90.00
_cell.angle_beta   90.00
_cell.angle_gamma   90.00
#
_symmetry.space_group_name_H-M   'P 1'
#
loop_
_entity.id
_entity.type
_entity.pdbx_description
1 polymer ?
#
loop_
_entity_poly.entity_id
_entity_poly.type
_entity_poly.pdbx_seq_one_letter_code
_entity_poly.pdbx_strand_id
1 'polypeptide(L)'
;MDEIKYDVILENMSYIFQILSLCLRPTSANVQQCDIEHLNWLLCREFSMVVNEMQPKFSLGIAQDTKQLLQYCTTYNLMKNAEASLRQLLSGWLSFVNVLAIFSPVPFLALDVQYQYLSDALYLLLNYASDTYMDAKLSSAVSHCLLRLTASICILLKSLKKEVAAFRIAITDVADVLIRFLIQPGKRSLQTKLDLYVCISLILNYSVETFVSKSIEYQDASHFGDDFRFDLTALAIAQQDLLRNVFIKYGHELISLLSKDICDSPSGLRFVALFCLTQILREDAVGSQSLAFEFLRTGMLRYVLESVANVNLSGSEISDIRCLEHCNVVLILFIQLGLTSCGWNGLYDVNALQVLANIPLWSNPPKDDSQRPFNVHELYYKRSVSLYRVVFEFSLEKDLNSDISAQPFIEKSSCLNALRKLSGKIVSSSAPLKASFNTPRHLFNNSSYIIS
;
A
#
# COMPACT_ATOMS: atom_id res chain seq x y z
N MET A 1 -35.30 33.92 29.37
CA MET A 1 -36.40 33.97 28.36
C MET A 1 -35.93 33.42 27.00
N ASP A 2 -34.62 33.44 26.72
CA ASP A 2 -34.05 32.86 25.49
C ASP A 2 -33.82 31.33 25.54
N GLU A 3 -33.57 30.73 26.70
CA GLU A 3 -33.42 29.27 26.86
C GLU A 3 -34.73 28.49 26.60
N ILE A 4 -35.86 29.00 27.10
CA ILE A 4 -37.18 28.36 26.91
C ILE A 4 -37.59 28.37 25.42
N LYS A 5 -37.16 29.39 24.66
CA LYS A 5 -37.38 29.44 23.20
C LYS A 5 -36.54 28.40 22.47
N TYR A 6 -35.33 28.12 22.95
CA TYR A 6 -34.42 27.15 22.35
C TYR A 6 -34.91 25.70 22.56
N ASP A 7 -35.36 25.36 23.76
CA ASP A 7 -35.85 24.01 24.08
C ASP A 7 -37.12 23.67 23.30
N VAL A 8 -38.06 24.63 23.17
CA VAL A 8 -39.29 24.45 22.38
C VAL A 8 -38.98 24.30 20.87
N ILE A 9 -37.95 24.99 20.36
CA ILE A 9 -37.52 24.82 18.97
C ILE A 9 -36.88 23.43 18.77
N LEU A 10 -36.10 22.94 19.74
CA LEU A 10 -35.48 21.61 19.70
C LEU A 10 -36.51 20.47 19.76
N GLU A 11 -37.51 20.57 20.65
CA GLU A 11 -38.61 19.59 20.72
C GLU A 11 -39.45 19.57 19.42
N ASN A 12 -39.77 20.74 18.87
CA ASN A 12 -40.51 20.84 17.61
C ASN A 12 -39.71 20.31 16.41
N MET A 13 -38.39 20.56 16.38
CA MET A 13 -37.50 19.97 15.38
C MET A 13 -37.47 18.44 15.49
N SER A 14 -37.43 17.89 16.71
CA SER A 14 -37.51 16.45 16.97
C SER A 14 -38.78 15.83 16.37
N TYR A 15 -39.92 16.47 16.53
CA TYR A 15 -41.20 15.98 16.00
C TYR A 15 -41.26 16.02 14.46
N ILE A 16 -40.72 17.08 13.84
CA ILE A 16 -40.60 17.19 12.39
C ILE A 16 -39.65 16.12 11.84
N PHE A 17 -38.52 15.86 12.50
CA PHE A 17 -37.62 14.77 12.11
C PHE A 17 -38.26 13.40 12.23
N GLN A 18 -39.11 13.18 13.24
CA GLN A 18 -39.88 11.94 13.36
C GLN A 18 -40.86 11.78 12.20
N ILE A 19 -41.64 12.81 11.84
CA ILE A 19 -42.55 12.76 10.68
C ILE A 19 -41.78 12.48 9.39
N LEU A 20 -40.67 13.19 9.15
CA LEU A 20 -39.83 12.97 7.98
C LEU A 20 -39.27 11.54 7.95
N SER A 21 -38.89 10.98 9.09
CA SER A 21 -38.38 9.61 9.18
C SER A 21 -39.41 8.55 8.77
N LEU A 22 -40.71 8.79 9.03
CA LEU A 22 -41.80 7.90 8.60
C LEU A 22 -42.00 7.91 7.09
N CYS A 23 -41.61 9.00 6.43
CA CYS A 23 -41.70 9.16 4.99
C CYS A 23 -40.43 8.67 4.26
N LEU A 24 -39.33 8.38 4.96
CA LEU A 24 -38.12 7.88 4.31
C LEU A 24 -38.29 6.40 3.91
N ARG A 25 -38.16 6.13 2.61
CA ARG A 25 -38.18 4.79 2.05
C ARG A 25 -36.94 4.55 1.19
N PRO A 26 -36.32 3.36 1.28
CA PRO A 26 -35.29 2.97 0.32
C PRO A 26 -35.95 2.66 -1.02
N THR A 27 -35.37 3.17 -2.11
CA THR A 27 -35.74 2.77 -3.47
C THR A 27 -35.18 1.38 -3.81
N SER A 28 -35.57 0.84 -4.98
CA SER A 28 -34.97 -0.38 -5.54
C SER A 28 -33.46 -0.27 -5.77
N ALA A 29 -32.94 0.96 -5.92
CA ALA A 29 -31.50 1.27 -5.99
C ALA A 29 -30.86 1.47 -4.61
N ASN A 30 -31.57 1.15 -3.51
CA ASN A 30 -31.16 1.31 -2.12
C ASN A 30 -30.81 2.76 -1.72
N VAL A 31 -31.47 3.74 -2.36
CA VAL A 31 -31.32 5.17 -2.05
C VAL A 31 -32.45 5.57 -1.12
N GLN A 32 -32.14 6.19 0.01
CA GLN A 32 -33.19 6.74 0.89
C GLN A 32 -33.82 7.99 0.27
N GLN A 33 -35.12 7.94 0.06
CA GLN A 33 -35.91 9.04 -0.48
C GLN A 33 -37.14 9.29 0.36
N CYS A 34 -37.62 10.53 0.37
CA CYS A 34 -38.87 10.90 1.01
C CYS A 34 -40.05 10.55 0.09
N ASP A 35 -41.01 9.79 0.60
CA ASP A 35 -42.30 9.57 -0.04
C ASP A 35 -43.13 10.87 0.04
N ILE A 36 -43.07 11.65 -1.05
CA ILE A 36 -43.68 12.99 -1.11
C ILE A 36 -45.20 12.92 -1.04
N GLU A 37 -45.81 11.90 -1.64
CA GLU A 37 -47.26 11.72 -1.60
C GLU A 37 -47.72 11.38 -0.19
N HIS A 38 -47.00 10.48 0.49
CA HIS A 38 -47.31 10.14 1.87
C HIS A 38 -47.08 11.32 2.83
N LEU A 39 -46.00 12.08 2.65
CA LEU A 39 -45.75 13.29 3.43
C LEU A 39 -46.85 14.33 3.23
N ASN A 40 -47.26 14.58 1.98
CA ASN A 40 -48.34 15.51 1.68
C ASN A 40 -49.66 15.04 2.32
N TRP A 41 -49.95 13.74 2.28
CA TRP A 41 -51.14 13.18 2.93
C TRP A 41 -51.12 13.37 4.45
N LEU A 42 -49.99 13.08 5.11
CA LEU A 42 -49.83 13.28 6.56
C LEU A 42 -50.02 14.76 6.94
N LEU A 43 -49.35 15.67 6.23
CA LEU A 43 -49.45 17.11 6.50
C LEU A 43 -50.88 17.62 6.28
N CYS A 44 -51.55 17.21 5.21
CA CYS A 44 -52.95 17.59 4.96
C CYS A 44 -53.90 17.01 6.03
N ARG A 45 -53.67 15.77 6.49
CA ARG A 45 -54.49 15.13 7.52
C ARG A 45 -54.40 15.87 8.85
N GLU A 46 -53.18 16.11 9.31
CA GLU A 46 -52.93 16.82 10.58
C GLU A 46 -53.45 18.27 10.49
N PHE A 47 -53.22 18.96 9.37
CA PHE A 47 -53.76 20.31 9.17
C PHE A 47 -55.29 20.36 9.21
N SER A 48 -55.96 19.38 8.58
CA SER A 48 -57.43 19.32 8.54
C SER A 48 -58.05 19.12 9.93
N MET A 49 -57.34 18.46 10.86
CA MET A 49 -57.83 18.27 12.23
C MET A 49 -57.83 19.56 13.05
N VAL A 50 -56.95 20.52 12.72
CA VAL A 50 -56.74 21.74 13.53
C VAL A 50 -57.25 23.00 12.82
N VAL A 51 -57.57 22.92 11.52
CA VAL A 51 -57.97 24.06 10.68
C VAL A 51 -59.16 24.85 11.23
N ASN A 52 -60.13 24.18 11.84
CA ASN A 52 -61.34 24.80 12.37
C ASN A 52 -61.08 25.60 13.66
N GLU A 53 -59.96 25.35 14.32
CA GLU A 53 -59.56 25.99 15.59
C GLU A 53 -58.59 27.16 15.38
N MET A 54 -58.09 27.35 14.15
CA MET A 54 -57.08 28.36 13.83
C MET A 54 -57.64 29.64 13.23
N GLN A 55 -56.95 30.76 13.47
CA GLN A 55 -57.25 32.02 12.76
C GLN A 55 -56.83 31.94 11.28
N PRO A 56 -57.55 32.60 10.36
CA PRO A 56 -57.32 32.49 8.91
C PRO A 56 -55.93 32.92 8.42
N LYS A 57 -55.23 33.79 9.17
CA LYS A 57 -53.84 34.19 8.83
C LYS A 57 -52.85 33.05 9.09
N PHE A 58 -53.09 32.23 10.12
CA PHE A 58 -52.23 31.09 10.44
C PHE A 58 -52.45 29.92 9.48
N SER A 59 -53.70 29.68 9.04
CA SER A 59 -53.98 28.64 8.04
C SER A 59 -53.27 28.91 6.71
N LEU A 60 -53.19 30.17 6.30
CA LEU A 60 -52.47 30.60 5.09
C LEU A 60 -50.95 30.43 5.22
N GLY A 61 -50.39 30.73 6.41
CA GLY A 61 -48.98 30.50 6.72
C GLY A 61 -48.60 29.01 6.68
N ILE A 62 -49.39 28.15 7.32
CA ILE A 62 -49.13 26.70 7.36
C ILE A 62 -49.21 26.07 5.96
N ALA A 63 -50.15 26.51 5.13
CA ALA A 63 -50.24 26.05 3.75
C ALA A 63 -48.97 26.42 2.94
N GLN A 64 -48.41 27.61 3.19
CA GLN A 64 -47.17 28.04 2.57
C GLN A 64 -45.95 27.25 3.09
N ASP A 65 -45.86 27.00 4.39
CA ASP A 65 -44.79 26.20 5.00
C ASP A 65 -44.82 24.75 4.52
N THR A 66 -46.01 24.16 4.42
CA THR A 66 -46.24 22.83 3.85
C THR A 66 -45.71 22.74 2.43
N LYS A 67 -46.00 23.76 1.60
CA LYS A 67 -45.50 23.83 0.22
C LYS A 67 -43.97 23.92 0.18
N GLN A 68 -43.35 24.72 1.05
CA GLN A 68 -41.90 24.85 1.12
C GLN A 68 -41.23 23.53 1.57
N LEU A 69 -41.82 22.83 2.55
CA LEU A 69 -41.33 21.54 3.02
C LEU A 69 -41.38 20.47 1.91
N LEU A 70 -42.49 20.39 1.17
CA LEU A 70 -42.62 19.48 0.04
C LEU A 70 -41.62 19.79 -1.08
N GLN A 71 -41.41 21.09 -1.37
CA GLN A 71 -40.38 21.52 -2.34
C GLN A 71 -38.98 21.10 -1.88
N TYR A 72 -38.63 21.33 -0.62
CA TYR A 72 -37.36 20.89 -0.05
C TYR A 72 -37.17 19.37 -0.20
N CYS A 73 -38.17 18.56 0.15
CA CYS A 73 -38.10 17.10 0.04
C CYS A 73 -37.99 16.63 -1.42
N THR A 74 -38.65 17.32 -2.35
CA THR A 74 -38.54 17.04 -3.79
C THR A 74 -37.11 17.32 -4.29
N THR A 75 -36.53 18.47 -3.93
CA THR A 75 -35.14 18.80 -4.26
C THR A 75 -34.16 17.82 -3.63
N TYR A 76 -34.37 17.43 -2.37
CA TYR A 76 -33.58 16.41 -1.69
C TYR A 76 -33.59 15.08 -2.46
N ASN A 77 -34.77 14.61 -2.87
CA ASN A 77 -34.91 13.37 -3.66
C ASN A 77 -34.18 13.45 -5.00
N LEU A 78 -34.29 14.60 -5.71
CA LEU A 78 -33.58 14.83 -6.97
C LEU A 78 -32.07 14.77 -6.79
N MET A 79 -31.53 15.42 -5.75
CA MET A 79 -30.10 15.37 -5.44
C MET A 79 -29.64 13.95 -5.09
N LYS A 80 -30.41 13.22 -4.28
CA LYS A 80 -30.09 11.83 -3.91
C LYS A 80 -30.15 10.87 -5.08
N ASN A 81 -31.12 11.05 -5.99
CA ASN A 81 -31.18 10.29 -7.24
C ASN A 81 -29.98 10.59 -8.14
N ALA A 82 -29.64 11.87 -8.33
CA ALA A 82 -28.48 12.24 -9.13
C ALA A 82 -27.18 11.65 -8.55
N GLU A 83 -26.98 11.72 -7.23
CA GLU A 83 -25.85 11.11 -6.53
C GLU A 83 -25.78 9.59 -6.79
N ALA A 84 -26.92 8.90 -6.69
CA ALA A 84 -26.98 7.45 -6.94
C ALA A 84 -26.71 7.08 -8.40
N SER A 85 -27.27 7.82 -9.36
CA SER A 85 -27.00 7.62 -10.78
C SER A 85 -25.52 7.85 -11.11
N LEU A 86 -24.89 8.87 -10.53
CA LEU A 86 -23.45 9.13 -10.68
C LEU A 86 -22.61 8.00 -10.09
N ARG A 87 -22.95 7.51 -8.89
CA ARG A 87 -22.28 6.35 -8.28
C ARG A 87 -22.41 5.10 -9.15
N GLN A 88 -23.58 4.86 -9.75
CA GLN A 88 -23.81 3.72 -10.63
C GLN A 88 -23.01 3.84 -11.94
N LEU A 89 -22.97 5.03 -12.53
CA LEU A 89 -22.17 5.32 -13.72
C LEU A 89 -20.68 5.09 -13.45
N LEU A 90 -20.17 5.61 -12.33
CA LEU A 90 -18.80 5.41 -11.91
C LEU A 90 -18.50 3.92 -11.63
N SER A 91 -19.40 3.21 -10.97
CA SER A 91 -19.25 1.76 -10.75
C SER A 91 -19.18 0.99 -12.06
N GLY A 92 -20.00 1.35 -13.05
CA GLY A 92 -19.96 0.78 -14.39
C GLY A 92 -18.64 1.07 -15.10
N TRP A 93 -18.17 2.32 -15.04
CA TRP A 93 -16.88 2.73 -15.61
C TRP A 93 -15.69 2.01 -14.97
N LEU A 94 -15.63 1.97 -13.63
CA LEU A 94 -14.60 1.25 -12.88
C LEU A 94 -14.60 -0.23 -13.24
N SER A 95 -15.77 -0.85 -13.39
CA SER A 95 -15.88 -2.27 -13.79
C SER A 95 -15.32 -2.51 -15.20
N PHE A 96 -15.67 -1.65 -16.15
CA PHE A 96 -15.16 -1.72 -17.52
C PHE A 96 -13.64 -1.57 -17.59
N VAL A 97 -13.10 -0.54 -16.94
CA VAL A 97 -11.66 -0.28 -16.89
C VAL A 97 -10.91 -1.42 -16.19
N ASN A 98 -11.46 -1.95 -15.09
CA ASN A 98 -10.87 -3.09 -14.39
C ASN A 98 -10.78 -4.34 -15.27
N VAL A 99 -11.82 -4.64 -16.05
CA VAL A 99 -11.80 -5.76 -17.00
C VAL A 99 -10.67 -5.58 -18.01
N LEU A 100 -10.56 -4.40 -18.61
CA LEU A 100 -9.48 -4.11 -19.56
C LEU A 100 -8.09 -4.21 -18.92
N ALA A 101 -7.92 -3.71 -17.70
CA ALA A 101 -6.66 -3.81 -16.98
C ALA A 101 -6.30 -5.27 -16.68
N ILE A 102 -7.23 -6.07 -16.13
CA ILE A 102 -6.99 -7.46 -15.74
C ILE A 102 -6.59 -8.33 -16.95
N PHE A 103 -7.21 -8.12 -18.10
CA PHE A 103 -6.95 -8.92 -19.30
C PHE A 103 -5.82 -8.34 -20.17
N SER A 104 -5.19 -7.24 -19.77
CA SER A 104 -4.06 -6.66 -20.50
C SER A 104 -2.76 -7.45 -20.24
N PRO A 105 -1.95 -7.75 -21.27
CA PRO A 105 -2.11 -7.39 -22.68
C PRO A 105 -3.16 -8.24 -23.42
N VAL A 106 -4.08 -7.56 -24.11
CA VAL A 106 -5.11 -8.18 -24.94
C VAL A 106 -4.55 -8.45 -26.35
N PRO A 107 -4.67 -9.67 -26.92
CA PRO A 107 -3.94 -10.06 -28.14
C PRO A 107 -4.42 -9.37 -29.43
N PHE A 108 -5.66 -8.87 -29.46
CA PHE A 108 -6.25 -8.25 -30.66
C PHE A 108 -6.16 -6.72 -30.69
N LEU A 109 -5.61 -6.09 -29.65
CA LEU A 109 -5.37 -4.64 -29.59
C LEU A 109 -3.86 -4.38 -29.59
N ALA A 110 -3.42 -3.36 -30.34
CA ALA A 110 -2.02 -2.94 -30.30
C ALA A 110 -1.61 -2.51 -28.88
N LEU A 111 -0.42 -2.92 -28.44
CA LEU A 111 0.07 -2.67 -27.09
C LEU A 111 0.17 -1.16 -26.77
N ASP A 112 0.59 -0.33 -27.73
CA ASP A 112 0.67 1.13 -27.57
C ASP A 112 -0.71 1.76 -27.33
N VAL A 113 -1.74 1.26 -28.03
CA VAL A 113 -3.13 1.73 -27.88
C VAL A 113 -3.67 1.33 -26.51
N GLN A 114 -3.39 0.11 -26.04
CA GLN A 114 -3.77 -0.33 -24.70
C GLN A 114 -3.07 0.50 -23.63
N TYR A 115 -1.77 0.78 -23.80
CA TYR A 115 -1.00 1.60 -22.87
C TYR A 115 -1.57 3.01 -22.76
N GLN A 116 -1.85 3.66 -23.90
CA GLN A 116 -2.44 5.00 -23.92
C GLN A 116 -3.80 5.01 -23.23
N TYR A 117 -4.67 4.06 -23.56
CA TYR A 117 -6.00 3.95 -22.97
C TYR A 117 -5.96 3.78 -21.44
N LEU A 118 -5.12 2.86 -20.93
CA LEU A 118 -5.02 2.61 -19.49
C LEU A 118 -4.36 3.79 -18.75
N SER A 119 -3.40 4.46 -19.37
CA SER A 119 -2.77 5.66 -18.81
C SER A 119 -3.76 6.81 -18.71
N ASP A 120 -4.54 7.06 -19.76
CA ASP A 120 -5.60 8.09 -19.76
C ASP A 120 -6.66 7.78 -18.71
N ALA A 121 -7.07 6.51 -18.58
CA ALA A 121 -7.98 6.08 -17.53
C ALA A 121 -7.41 6.32 -16.11
N LEU A 122 -6.12 6.06 -15.91
CA LEU A 122 -5.44 6.33 -14.63
C LEU A 122 -5.43 7.83 -14.31
N TYR A 123 -5.09 8.69 -15.27
CA TYR A 123 -5.08 10.14 -15.05
C TYR A 123 -6.48 10.70 -14.78
N LEU A 124 -7.49 10.25 -15.53
CA LEU A 124 -8.89 10.64 -15.29
C LEU A 124 -9.36 10.24 -13.89
N LEU A 125 -9.02 9.02 -13.47
CA LEU A 125 -9.41 8.52 -12.15
C LEU A 125 -8.71 9.26 -11.02
N LEU A 126 -7.43 9.60 -11.17
CA LEU A 126 -6.67 10.39 -10.19
C LEU A 126 -7.21 11.82 -10.10
N ASN A 127 -7.54 12.46 -11.22
CA ASN A 127 -8.16 13.79 -11.22
C ASN A 127 -9.51 13.76 -10.49
N TYR A 128 -10.37 12.80 -10.83
CA TYR A 128 -11.65 12.60 -10.15
C TYR A 128 -11.48 12.41 -8.64
N ALA A 129 -10.54 11.54 -8.23
CA ALA A 129 -10.31 11.22 -6.83
C ALA A 129 -9.64 12.35 -6.03
N SER A 130 -8.97 13.29 -6.70
CA SER A 130 -8.32 14.44 -6.08
C SER A 130 -9.31 15.53 -5.69
N ASP A 131 -10.37 15.69 -6.49
CA ASP A 131 -11.37 16.76 -6.33
C ASP A 131 -12.64 16.32 -5.59
N THR A 132 -12.83 15.00 -5.41
CA THR A 132 -14.07 14.45 -4.85
C THR A 132 -13.86 13.92 -3.44
N TYR A 133 -14.74 14.33 -2.51
CA TYR A 133 -14.84 13.68 -1.20
C TYR A 133 -15.54 12.33 -1.34
N MET A 134 -14.80 11.24 -1.08
CA MET A 134 -15.29 9.87 -1.23
C MET A 134 -15.59 9.23 0.12
N ASP A 135 -16.67 8.45 0.19
CA ASP A 135 -16.86 7.52 1.31
C ASP A 135 -15.84 6.37 1.25
N ALA A 136 -15.72 5.61 2.34
CA ALA A 136 -14.71 4.55 2.45
C ALA A 136 -14.85 3.46 1.37
N LYS A 137 -16.09 3.12 0.96
CA LYS A 137 -16.35 2.09 -0.04
C LYS A 137 -15.91 2.55 -1.42
N LEU A 138 -16.30 3.77 -1.79
CA LEU A 138 -15.91 4.37 -3.06
C LEU A 138 -14.40 4.58 -3.13
N SER A 139 -13.80 5.10 -2.05
CA SER A 139 -12.35 5.28 -1.94
C SER A 139 -11.58 3.98 -2.16
N SER A 140 -12.06 2.85 -1.61
CA SER A 140 -11.47 1.53 -1.82
C SER A 140 -11.64 1.02 -3.25
N ALA A 141 -12.83 1.17 -3.85
CA ALA A 141 -13.07 0.75 -5.23
C ALA A 141 -12.18 1.50 -6.23
N VAL A 142 -12.04 2.81 -6.02
CA VAL A 142 -11.16 3.68 -6.81
C VAL A 142 -9.69 3.28 -6.63
N SER A 143 -9.22 3.09 -5.40
CA SER A 143 -7.81 2.76 -5.16
C SER A 143 -7.41 1.37 -5.66
N HIS A 144 -8.29 0.38 -5.55
CA HIS A 144 -8.07 -0.93 -6.16
C HIS A 144 -8.02 -0.87 -7.69
N CYS A 145 -8.82 0.00 -8.31
CA CYS A 145 -8.77 0.21 -9.75
C CYS A 145 -7.46 0.87 -10.17
N LEU A 146 -6.98 1.88 -9.43
CA LEU A 146 -5.66 2.50 -9.64
C LEU A 146 -4.53 1.48 -9.53
N LEU A 147 -4.60 0.56 -8.56
CA LEU A 147 -3.62 -0.51 -8.40
C LEU A 147 -3.58 -1.44 -9.62
N ARG A 148 -4.75 -1.88 -10.09
CA ARG A 148 -4.85 -2.73 -11.29
C ARG A 148 -4.34 -2.01 -12.53
N LEU A 149 -4.73 -0.75 -12.73
CA LEU A 149 -4.24 0.08 -13.82
C LEU A 149 -2.71 0.20 -13.79
N THR A 150 -2.14 0.52 -12.63
CA THR A 150 -0.69 0.67 -12.47
C THR A 150 0.04 -0.64 -12.79
N ALA A 151 -0.46 -1.78 -12.29
CA ALA A 151 0.11 -3.09 -12.57
C ALA A 151 0.09 -3.42 -14.07
N SER A 152 -1.04 -3.21 -14.74
CA SER A 152 -1.19 -3.47 -16.17
C SER A 152 -0.34 -2.53 -17.03
N ILE A 153 -0.24 -1.25 -16.65
CA ILE A 153 0.65 -0.28 -17.30
C ILE A 153 2.11 -0.75 -17.19
N CYS A 154 2.55 -1.22 -16.03
CA CYS A 154 3.90 -1.74 -15.86
C CYS A 154 4.17 -2.98 -16.73
N ILE A 155 3.21 -3.91 -16.83
CA ILE A 155 3.32 -5.09 -17.70
C ILE A 155 3.39 -4.70 -19.18
N LEU A 156 2.55 -3.75 -19.61
CA LEU A 156 2.53 -3.25 -20.98
C LEU A 156 3.83 -2.53 -21.32
N LEU A 157 4.30 -1.62 -20.46
CA LEU A 157 5.54 -0.89 -20.68
C LEU A 157 6.74 -1.84 -20.72
N LYS A 158 6.78 -2.88 -19.87
CA LYS A 158 7.81 -3.91 -19.94
C LYS A 158 7.79 -4.71 -21.25
N SER A 159 6.61 -4.86 -21.87
CA SER A 159 6.45 -5.53 -23.16
C SER A 159 6.81 -4.62 -24.34
N LEU A 160 6.52 -3.31 -24.22
CA LEU A 160 6.77 -2.29 -25.24
C LEU A 160 8.22 -1.80 -25.28
N LYS A 161 8.81 -1.59 -24.10
CA LYS A 161 10.15 -1.04 -23.93
C LYS A 161 11.10 -2.17 -23.54
N LYS A 162 12.06 -2.49 -24.41
CA LYS A 162 13.06 -3.54 -24.15
C LYS A 162 14.20 -3.09 -23.22
N GLU A 163 14.33 -1.78 -23.02
CA GLU A 163 15.39 -1.17 -22.21
C GLU A 163 14.81 -0.56 -20.93
N VAL A 164 15.54 -0.73 -19.82
CA VAL A 164 15.16 -0.20 -18.49
C VAL A 164 15.04 1.31 -18.52
N ALA A 165 15.97 2.01 -19.18
CA ALA A 165 15.93 3.46 -19.27
C ALA A 165 14.64 3.96 -19.94
N ALA A 166 14.22 3.34 -21.04
CA ALA A 166 12.99 3.71 -21.75
C ALA A 166 11.73 3.40 -20.94
N PHE A 167 11.71 2.30 -20.17
CA PHE A 167 10.64 2.01 -19.21
C PHE A 167 10.55 3.11 -18.14
N ARG A 168 11.69 3.47 -17.54
CA ARG A 168 11.77 4.46 -16.45
C ARG A 168 11.29 5.83 -16.89
N ILE A 169 11.67 6.27 -18.08
CA ILE A 169 11.16 7.52 -18.66
C ILE A 169 9.64 7.47 -18.81
N ALA A 170 9.09 6.41 -19.40
CA ALA A 170 7.66 6.30 -19.65
C ALA A 170 6.80 6.21 -18.38
N ILE A 171 7.28 5.52 -17.34
CA ILE A 171 6.53 5.35 -16.08
C ILE A 171 6.67 6.56 -15.14
N THR A 172 7.58 7.49 -15.41
CA THR A 172 7.86 8.65 -14.54
C THR A 172 6.61 9.50 -14.31
N ASP A 173 5.84 9.79 -15.36
CA ASP A 173 4.65 10.64 -15.23
C ASP A 173 3.56 9.97 -14.38
N VAL A 174 3.42 8.65 -14.51
CA VAL A 174 2.49 7.85 -13.68
C VAL A 174 2.93 7.88 -12.21
N ALA A 175 4.23 7.71 -11.93
CA ALA A 175 4.76 7.79 -10.58
C ALA A 175 4.55 9.19 -9.97
N ASP A 176 4.80 10.26 -10.72
CA ASP A 176 4.64 11.64 -10.26
C ASP A 176 3.18 11.96 -9.88
N VAL A 177 2.19 11.57 -10.68
CA VAL A 177 0.78 11.82 -10.33
C VAL A 177 0.34 10.96 -9.14
N LEU A 178 0.79 9.70 -9.04
CA LEU A 178 0.49 8.84 -7.89
C LEU A 178 1.06 9.40 -6.58
N ILE A 179 2.30 9.90 -6.60
CA ILE A 179 2.93 10.50 -5.41
C ILE A 179 2.21 11.80 -5.04
N ARG A 180 1.89 12.67 -6.02
CA ARG A 180 1.10 13.88 -5.78
C ARG A 180 -0.24 13.57 -5.11
N PHE A 181 -0.93 12.55 -5.61
CA PHE A 181 -2.21 12.11 -5.05
C PHE A 181 -2.08 11.59 -3.62
N LEU A 182 -1.01 10.84 -3.34
CA LEU A 182 -0.70 10.28 -2.02
C LEU A 182 -0.40 11.38 -0.98
N ILE A 183 0.40 12.38 -1.34
CA ILE A 183 0.81 13.46 -0.42
C ILE A 183 -0.22 14.60 -0.29
N GLN A 184 -1.21 14.66 -1.17
CA GLN A 184 -2.23 15.71 -1.17
C GLN A 184 -2.89 15.82 0.23
N PRO A 185 -3.08 17.04 0.77
CA PRO A 185 -3.66 17.23 2.08
C PRO A 185 -5.10 16.70 2.13
N GLY A 186 -5.32 15.65 2.92
CA GLY A 186 -6.63 15.04 3.09
C GLY A 186 -6.53 13.70 3.82
N LYS A 187 -7.58 13.32 4.54
CA LYS A 187 -7.66 11.98 5.15
C LYS A 187 -7.96 10.96 4.05
N ARG A 188 -6.92 10.32 3.52
CA ARG A 188 -7.06 9.12 2.68
C ARG A 188 -7.52 7.95 3.54
N SER A 189 -8.36 7.08 2.98
CA SER A 189 -8.73 5.84 3.65
C SER A 189 -7.51 4.93 3.82
N LEU A 190 -7.55 4.04 4.82
CA LEU A 190 -6.49 3.05 5.06
C LEU A 190 -6.20 2.22 3.80
N GLN A 191 -7.25 1.74 3.13
CA GLN A 191 -7.14 0.93 1.92
C GLN A 191 -6.50 1.71 0.77
N THR A 192 -6.85 2.99 0.61
CA THR A 192 -6.25 3.81 -0.44
C THR A 192 -4.75 4.01 -0.22
N LYS A 193 -4.29 4.20 1.03
CA LYS A 193 -2.86 4.27 1.32
C LYS A 193 -2.15 2.95 1.01
N LEU A 194 -2.73 1.82 1.41
CA LEU A 194 -2.21 0.48 1.10
C LEU A 194 -2.00 0.32 -0.40
N ASP A 195 -3.05 0.55 -1.20
CA ASP A 195 -3.00 0.38 -2.64
C ASP A 195 -1.96 1.31 -3.30
N LEU A 196 -1.87 2.58 -2.86
CA LEU A 196 -0.91 3.54 -3.41
C LEU A 196 0.55 3.17 -3.08
N TYR A 197 0.84 2.71 -1.86
CA TYR A 197 2.16 2.21 -1.51
C TYR A 197 2.54 0.97 -2.32
N VAL A 198 1.58 0.09 -2.61
CA VAL A 198 1.79 -1.04 -3.52
C VAL A 198 2.04 -0.56 -4.95
N CYS A 199 1.30 0.43 -5.46
CA CYS A 199 1.55 1.01 -6.78
C CYS A 199 2.99 1.51 -6.92
N ILE A 200 3.45 2.32 -5.96
CA ILE A 200 4.80 2.89 -5.96
C ILE A 200 5.85 1.78 -5.90
N SER A 201 5.66 0.81 -4.99
CA SER A 201 6.58 -0.33 -4.85
C SER A 201 6.63 -1.18 -6.12
N LEU A 202 5.48 -1.37 -6.78
CA LEU A 202 5.38 -2.12 -8.02
C LEU A 202 6.13 -1.42 -9.16
N ILE A 203 5.96 -0.11 -9.32
CA ILE A 203 6.73 0.69 -10.29
C ILE A 203 8.24 0.53 -10.05
N LEU A 204 8.68 0.66 -8.80
CA LEU A 204 10.09 0.56 -8.42
C LEU A 204 10.68 -0.84 -8.59
N ASN A 205 9.86 -1.89 -8.53
CA ASN A 205 10.33 -3.26 -8.77
C ASN A 205 10.49 -3.53 -10.26
N TYR A 206 9.51 -3.11 -11.08
CA TYR A 206 9.61 -3.24 -12.54
C TYR A 206 10.73 -2.38 -13.14
N SER A 207 11.13 -1.30 -12.47
CA SER A 207 12.23 -0.43 -12.91
C SER A 207 13.64 -0.97 -12.62
N VAL A 208 13.74 -2.12 -11.95
CA VAL A 208 15.01 -2.77 -11.56
C VAL A 208 15.15 -4.17 -12.16
N GLU A 209 14.04 -4.87 -12.42
CA GLU A 209 14.08 -6.19 -13.05
C GLU A 209 14.86 -6.14 -14.38
N THR A 210 16.04 -6.75 -14.41
CA THR A 210 16.80 -6.99 -15.65
C THR A 210 15.87 -7.62 -16.67
N PHE A 211 15.76 -7.01 -17.84
CA PHE A 211 15.06 -7.60 -18.99
C PHE A 211 15.74 -8.93 -19.30
N VAL A 212 15.17 -10.02 -18.79
CA VAL A 212 15.58 -11.36 -19.16
C VAL A 212 15.20 -11.50 -20.63
N SER A 213 16.15 -11.21 -21.50
CA SER A 213 16.14 -11.68 -22.87
C SER A 213 15.87 -13.18 -22.82
N LYS A 214 14.84 -13.64 -23.52
CA LYS A 214 14.56 -15.06 -23.76
C LYS A 214 15.76 -15.69 -24.49
N SER A 215 16.79 -16.04 -23.74
CA SER A 215 17.91 -16.88 -24.16
C SER A 215 18.70 -17.21 -22.90
N ILE A 216 18.30 -18.26 -22.19
CA ILE A 216 19.17 -19.24 -21.54
C ILE A 216 18.25 -20.41 -21.18
N GLU A 217 18.37 -21.44 -21.99
CA GLU A 217 17.97 -22.80 -21.68
C GLU A 217 18.72 -23.27 -20.42
N TYR A 218 18.01 -23.96 -19.53
CA TYR A 218 18.57 -24.90 -18.53
C TYR A 218 19.93 -24.54 -17.92
N GLN A 219 19.97 -23.67 -16.93
CA GLN A 219 21.06 -23.65 -15.95
C GLN A 219 20.51 -23.56 -14.52
N ASP A 220 20.52 -24.73 -13.89
CA ASP A 220 20.74 -25.07 -12.49
C ASP A 220 20.19 -24.15 -11.39
N ALA A 221 19.21 -24.71 -10.67
CA ALA A 221 18.65 -24.25 -9.40
C ALA A 221 19.64 -24.39 -8.21
N SER A 222 20.86 -23.90 -8.36
CA SER A 222 21.86 -23.80 -7.28
C SER A 222 22.27 -22.36 -6.95
N HIS A 223 21.77 -21.37 -7.69
CA HIS A 223 22.09 -19.96 -7.50
C HIS A 223 20.94 -19.17 -6.83
N PHE A 224 20.52 -19.57 -5.64
CA PHE A 224 19.73 -18.68 -4.76
C PHE A 224 20.59 -17.62 -4.04
N GLY A 225 21.92 -17.70 -4.22
CA GLY A 225 22.89 -16.71 -3.73
C GLY A 225 23.23 -15.59 -4.73
N ASP A 226 22.80 -15.70 -5.99
CA ASP A 226 23.20 -14.77 -7.06
C ASP A 226 22.14 -13.70 -7.38
N ASP A 227 20.97 -13.73 -6.73
CA ASP A 227 19.96 -12.66 -6.84
C ASP A 227 20.39 -11.35 -6.14
N PHE A 228 21.53 -11.38 -5.43
CA PHE A 228 22.19 -10.20 -4.85
C PHE A 228 23.34 -9.66 -5.71
N ARG A 229 23.34 -9.91 -7.02
CA ARG A 229 24.22 -9.19 -7.94
C ARG A 229 23.76 -7.73 -8.06
N PHE A 230 24.22 -6.94 -7.08
CA PHE A 230 24.32 -5.48 -7.09
C PHE A 230 25.30 -4.96 -8.17
N ASP A 231 25.87 -5.84 -8.99
CA ASP A 231 26.89 -5.52 -9.96
C ASP A 231 26.33 -5.32 -11.37
N LEU A 232 26.66 -4.16 -11.94
CA LEU A 232 26.70 -3.74 -13.35
C LEU A 232 25.46 -3.06 -13.97
N THR A 233 24.23 -3.27 -13.52
CA THR A 233 23.07 -2.48 -14.04
C THR A 233 22.98 -1.09 -13.44
N ALA A 234 23.48 -0.89 -12.20
CA ALA A 234 23.52 0.40 -11.51
C ALA A 234 24.39 1.45 -12.23
N LEU A 235 25.37 1.02 -13.03
CA LEU A 235 26.31 1.90 -13.74
C LEU A 235 25.72 2.52 -15.02
N ALA A 236 24.68 1.91 -15.60
CA ALA A 236 24.02 2.42 -16.81
C ALA A 236 22.88 3.41 -16.53
N ILE A 237 22.37 3.44 -15.29
CA ILE A 237 21.35 4.39 -14.81
C ILE A 237 22.04 5.68 -14.30
N ALA A 238 23.15 6.05 -14.94
CA ALA A 238 23.99 7.16 -14.55
C ALA A 238 23.36 8.50 -14.95
N GLN A 239 23.28 9.39 -13.96
CA GLN A 239 23.06 10.84 -14.03
C GLN A 239 21.89 11.30 -14.92
N GLN A 240 20.82 11.78 -14.28
CA GLN A 240 19.54 12.26 -14.87
C GLN A 240 18.43 11.22 -15.00
N ASP A 241 18.27 10.38 -13.98
CA ASP A 241 17.10 9.53 -13.87
C ASP A 241 15.86 10.35 -13.47
N LEU A 242 14.94 10.55 -14.43
CA LEU A 242 13.70 11.30 -14.22
C LEU A 242 12.83 10.69 -13.13
N LEU A 243 12.77 9.36 -13.03
CA LEU A 243 11.97 8.67 -12.02
C LEU A 243 12.51 8.98 -10.62
N ARG A 244 13.83 8.94 -10.45
CA ARG A 244 14.47 9.30 -9.17
C ARG A 244 14.22 10.75 -8.79
N ASN A 245 14.31 11.67 -9.76
CA ASN A 245 14.06 13.09 -9.52
C ASN A 245 12.64 13.36 -9.00
N VAL A 246 11.64 12.57 -9.41
CA VAL A 246 10.28 12.65 -8.87
C VAL A 246 10.26 12.31 -7.37
N PHE A 247 10.95 11.24 -6.94
CA PHE A 247 11.00 10.90 -5.51
C PHE A 247 11.74 11.95 -4.68
N ILE A 248 12.83 12.50 -5.20
CA ILE A 248 13.58 13.58 -4.54
C ILE A 248 12.70 14.83 -4.41
N LYS A 249 11.94 15.19 -5.46
CA LYS A 249 11.07 16.36 -5.48
C LYS A 249 10.04 16.39 -4.34
N TYR A 250 9.48 15.24 -3.97
CA TYR A 250 8.51 15.13 -2.87
C TYR A 250 9.10 14.45 -1.62
N GLY A 251 10.42 14.38 -1.52
CA GLY A 251 11.12 13.54 -0.57
C GLY A 251 10.73 13.80 0.88
N HIS A 252 10.71 15.07 1.28
CA HIS A 252 10.37 15.46 2.65
C HIS A 252 8.94 15.05 3.03
N GLU A 253 7.94 15.40 2.22
CA GLU A 253 6.53 15.06 2.48
C GLU A 253 6.30 13.55 2.46
N LEU A 254 6.92 12.85 1.50
CA LEU A 254 6.77 11.41 1.32
C LEU A 254 7.39 10.63 2.49
N ILE A 255 8.61 10.98 2.90
CA ILE A 255 9.29 10.36 4.04
C ILE A 255 8.53 10.67 5.34
N SER A 256 8.05 11.90 5.52
CA SER A 256 7.23 12.27 6.69
C SER A 256 5.94 11.45 6.77
N LEU A 257 5.23 11.30 5.65
CA LEU A 257 4.00 10.52 5.56
C LEU A 257 4.25 9.03 5.85
N LEU A 258 5.26 8.43 5.21
CA LEU A 258 5.63 7.03 5.43
C LEU A 258 6.05 6.78 6.88
N SER A 259 6.84 7.69 7.45
CA SER A 259 7.29 7.61 8.85
C SER A 259 6.11 7.59 9.82
N LYS A 260 5.16 8.51 9.61
CA LYS A 260 3.93 8.55 10.39
C LYS A 260 3.12 7.26 10.26
N ASP A 261 2.97 6.74 9.05
CA ASP A 261 2.20 5.51 8.83
C ASP A 261 2.91 4.27 9.40
N ILE A 262 4.24 4.23 9.41
CA ILE A 262 5.02 3.15 10.05
C ILE A 262 4.84 3.17 11.58
N CYS A 263 4.84 4.35 12.20
CA CYS A 263 4.63 4.50 13.64
C CYS A 263 3.19 4.21 14.06
N ASP A 264 2.25 4.94 13.47
CA ASP A 264 0.91 5.14 14.05
C ASP A 264 -0.16 4.19 13.48
N SER A 265 0.12 3.52 12.35
CA SER A 265 -0.90 2.74 11.65
C SER A 265 -0.99 1.27 12.11
N PRO A 266 -2.10 0.59 11.79
CA PRO A 266 -2.24 -0.87 11.98
C PRO A 266 -1.13 -1.66 11.28
N SER A 267 -0.87 -2.88 11.77
CA SER A 267 0.24 -3.75 11.32
C SER A 267 0.31 -3.95 9.80
N GLY A 268 -0.85 -4.12 9.14
CA GLY A 268 -0.90 -4.27 7.68
C GLY A 268 -0.38 -3.05 6.92
N LEU A 269 -0.79 -1.83 7.30
CA LEU A 269 -0.31 -0.61 6.65
C LEU A 269 1.15 -0.32 7.00
N ARG A 270 1.56 -0.59 8.25
CA ARG A 270 2.95 -0.43 8.68
C ARG A 270 3.91 -1.25 7.82
N PHE A 271 3.59 -2.52 7.60
CA PHE A 271 4.42 -3.41 6.78
C PHE A 271 4.57 -2.90 5.34
N VAL A 272 3.45 -2.56 4.70
CA VAL A 272 3.45 -2.09 3.31
C VAL A 272 4.15 -0.73 3.18
N ALA A 273 3.97 0.17 4.14
CA ALA A 273 4.66 1.46 4.19
C ALA A 273 6.18 1.27 4.36
N LEU A 274 6.61 0.38 5.27
CA LEU A 274 8.03 0.08 5.47
C LEU A 274 8.66 -0.56 4.22
N PHE A 275 7.95 -1.48 3.57
CA PHE A 275 8.40 -2.06 2.31
C PHE A 275 8.55 -1.01 1.22
N CYS A 276 7.56 -0.14 1.05
CA CYS A 276 7.59 0.96 0.09
C CYS A 276 8.77 1.91 0.35
N LEU A 277 8.96 2.33 1.61
CA LEU A 277 10.11 3.13 2.04
C LEU A 277 11.44 2.46 1.67
N THR A 278 11.56 1.16 1.91
CA THR A 278 12.77 0.39 1.58
C THR A 278 13.06 0.42 0.08
N GLN A 279 12.03 0.33 -0.78
CA GLN A 279 12.20 0.45 -2.23
C GLN A 279 12.61 1.86 -2.66
N ILE A 280 12.05 2.90 -2.05
CA ILE A 280 12.40 4.30 -2.32
C ILE A 280 13.86 4.57 -1.92
N LEU A 281 14.29 4.08 -0.76
CA LEU A 281 15.67 4.25 -0.30
C LEU A 281 16.68 3.46 -1.14
N ARG A 282 16.30 2.27 -1.64
CA ARG A 282 17.11 1.55 -2.65
C ARG A 282 17.35 2.42 -3.88
N GLU A 283 16.31 3.11 -4.35
CA GLU A 283 16.42 3.98 -5.53
C GLU A 283 17.30 5.21 -5.27
N ASP A 284 17.27 5.78 -4.06
CA ASP A 284 18.11 6.92 -3.67
C ASP A 284 19.57 6.51 -3.35
N ALA A 285 19.83 5.26 -2.97
CA ALA A 285 21.18 4.77 -2.67
C ALA A 285 22.16 4.90 -3.85
N VAL A 286 21.65 4.81 -5.08
CA VAL A 286 22.41 5.00 -6.34
C VAL A 286 22.50 6.49 -6.73
N GLY A 287 21.82 7.38 -5.99
CA GLY A 287 21.68 8.79 -6.30
C GLY A 287 22.25 9.72 -5.23
N SER A 288 21.44 10.71 -4.85
CA SER A 288 21.84 11.83 -3.99
C SER A 288 21.99 11.46 -2.51
N GLN A 289 21.38 10.36 -2.08
CA GLN A 289 21.26 9.95 -0.67
C GLN A 289 20.48 10.97 0.19
N SER A 290 19.74 11.89 -0.43
CA SER A 290 18.96 12.92 0.27
C SER A 290 17.74 12.36 0.99
N LEU A 291 17.10 11.33 0.43
CA LEU A 291 15.96 10.65 1.06
C LEU A 291 16.42 9.80 2.24
N ALA A 292 17.58 9.14 2.11
CA ALA A 292 18.19 8.42 3.21
C ALA A 292 18.51 9.35 4.39
N PHE A 293 19.11 10.51 4.12
CA PHE A 293 19.38 11.51 5.16
C PHE A 293 18.09 12.01 5.83
N GLU A 294 17.06 12.33 5.04
CA GLU A 294 15.76 12.78 5.56
C GLU A 294 15.10 11.71 6.43
N PHE A 295 15.15 10.44 6.01
CA PHE A 295 14.66 9.31 6.79
C PHE A 295 15.38 9.19 8.14
N LEU A 296 16.71 9.27 8.17
CA LEU A 296 17.47 9.20 9.43
C LEU A 296 17.11 10.34 10.38
N ARG A 297 16.88 11.55 9.85
CA ARG A 297 16.48 12.74 10.62
C ARG A 297 15.15 12.57 11.35
N THR A 298 14.25 11.73 10.83
CA THR A 298 12.97 11.44 11.50
C THR A 298 13.12 10.64 12.81
N GLY A 299 14.27 10.01 13.06
CA GLY A 299 14.50 9.15 14.21
C GLY A 299 13.80 7.77 14.13
N MET A 300 13.10 7.49 13.03
CA MET A 300 12.33 6.27 12.82
C MET A 300 13.16 4.99 12.83
N LEU A 301 14.45 5.07 12.50
CA LEU A 301 15.34 3.91 12.44
C LEU A 301 15.38 3.16 13.79
N ARG A 302 15.37 3.87 14.93
CA ARG A 302 15.32 3.23 16.26
C ARG A 302 14.02 2.46 16.47
N TYR A 303 12.88 3.03 16.09
CA TYR A 303 11.58 2.36 16.19
C TYR A 303 11.51 1.10 15.32
N VAL A 304 12.03 1.18 14.08
CA VAL A 304 12.10 0.03 13.18
C VAL A 304 13.01 -1.07 13.77
N LEU A 305 14.13 -0.71 14.38
CA LEU A 305 15.03 -1.65 15.03
C LEU A 305 14.40 -2.33 16.26
N GLU A 306 13.72 -1.56 17.12
CA GLU A 306 13.00 -2.09 18.28
C GLU A 306 11.91 -3.08 17.87
N SER A 307 11.28 -2.87 16.72
CA SER A 307 10.23 -3.76 16.20
C SER A 307 10.71 -5.19 15.88
N VAL A 308 12.01 -5.38 15.65
CA VAL A 308 12.61 -6.71 15.38
C VAL A 308 13.41 -7.28 16.55
N ALA A 309 13.75 -6.45 17.55
CA ALA A 309 14.60 -6.84 18.68
C ALA A 309 14.10 -8.07 19.46
N ASN A 310 12.77 -8.21 19.57
CA ASN A 310 12.13 -9.28 20.34
C ASN A 310 11.45 -10.34 19.46
N VAL A 311 11.78 -10.41 18.17
CA VAL A 311 11.17 -11.41 17.27
C VAL A 311 11.55 -12.82 17.72
N ASN A 312 10.53 -13.62 18.01
CA ASN A 312 10.65 -15.03 18.35
C ASN A 312 9.49 -15.79 17.70
N LEU A 313 9.74 -17.04 17.30
CA LEU A 313 8.73 -17.88 16.65
C LEU A 313 7.77 -18.43 17.71
N SER A 314 6.49 -18.10 17.54
CA SER A 314 5.40 -18.42 18.47
C SER A 314 4.89 -19.87 18.31
N GLY A 315 5.24 -20.53 17.21
CA GLY A 315 4.75 -21.87 16.84
C GLY A 315 3.45 -21.84 16.03
N SER A 316 2.88 -20.66 15.77
CA SER A 316 1.73 -20.48 14.88
C SER A 316 2.22 -20.07 13.49
N GLU A 317 1.95 -20.91 12.49
CA GLU A 317 2.49 -20.72 11.13
C GLU A 317 2.16 -19.34 10.54
N ILE A 318 0.92 -18.85 10.71
CA ILE A 318 0.48 -17.59 10.11
C ILE A 318 1.17 -16.38 10.75
N SER A 319 1.25 -16.36 12.08
CA SER A 319 1.92 -15.27 12.81
C SER A 319 3.42 -15.31 12.58
N ASP A 320 4.01 -16.51 12.54
CA ASP A 320 5.44 -16.69 12.35
C ASP A 320 5.86 -16.25 10.94
N ILE A 321 5.08 -16.56 9.90
CA ILE A 321 5.30 -16.04 8.54
C ILE A 321 5.28 -14.51 8.53
N ARG A 322 4.26 -13.87 9.15
CA ARG A 322 4.18 -12.40 9.20
C ARG A 322 5.36 -11.77 9.95
N CYS A 323 5.81 -12.39 11.04
CA CYS A 323 6.98 -11.94 11.79
C CYS A 323 8.27 -12.06 10.96
N LEU A 324 8.45 -13.16 10.23
CA LEU A 324 9.61 -13.37 9.35
C LEU A 324 9.58 -12.42 8.15
N GLU A 325 8.41 -12.15 7.56
CA GLU A 325 8.24 -11.15 6.51
C GLU A 325 8.66 -9.76 6.99
N HIS A 326 8.17 -9.34 8.16
CA HIS A 326 8.57 -8.07 8.77
C HIS A 326 10.08 -8.00 9.02
N CYS A 327 10.66 -9.06 9.59
CA CYS A 327 12.11 -9.15 9.80
C CYS A 327 12.89 -9.05 8.48
N ASN A 328 12.43 -9.71 7.42
CA ASN A 328 13.06 -9.64 6.10
C ASN A 328 13.08 -8.22 5.54
N VAL A 329 11.96 -7.49 5.66
CA VAL A 329 11.89 -6.10 5.18
C VAL A 329 12.86 -5.21 5.95
N VAL A 330 12.95 -5.36 7.28
CA VAL A 330 13.90 -4.59 8.11
C VAL A 330 15.34 -4.92 7.74
N LEU A 331 15.69 -6.19 7.54
CA LEU A 331 17.04 -6.56 7.11
C LEU A 331 17.36 -6.01 5.72
N ILE A 332 16.43 -6.02 4.78
CA ILE A 332 16.62 -5.40 3.46
C ILE A 332 16.86 -3.90 3.61
N LEU A 333 16.07 -3.20 4.43
CA LEU A 333 16.28 -1.77 4.72
C LEU A 333 17.69 -1.52 5.25
N PHE A 334 18.19 -2.37 6.14
CA PHE A 334 19.52 -2.21 6.74
C PHE A 334 20.64 -2.43 5.71
N ILE A 335 20.47 -3.41 4.82
CA ILE A 335 21.37 -3.58 3.67
C ILE A 335 21.37 -2.30 2.82
N GLN A 336 20.19 -1.76 2.47
CA GLN A 336 20.11 -0.54 1.65
C GLN A 336 20.77 0.66 2.32
N LEU A 337 20.54 0.87 3.61
CA LEU A 337 21.18 1.95 4.36
C LEU A 337 22.70 1.75 4.46
N GLY A 338 23.16 0.52 4.71
CA GLY A 338 24.58 0.21 4.80
C GLY A 338 25.35 0.49 3.50
N LEU A 339 24.70 0.32 2.34
CA LEU A 339 25.29 0.66 1.04
C LEU A 339 25.62 2.16 0.90
N THR A 340 24.94 3.03 1.65
CA THR A 340 25.18 4.48 1.66
C THR A 340 26.10 4.91 2.81
N SER A 341 26.81 6.03 2.66
CA SER A 341 27.69 6.54 3.74
C SER A 341 26.89 7.11 4.91
N CYS A 342 25.84 7.90 4.62
CA CYS A 342 24.95 8.45 5.64
C CYS A 342 24.14 7.37 6.36
N GLY A 343 23.63 6.38 5.63
CA GLY A 343 22.89 5.25 6.20
C GLY A 343 23.75 4.38 7.12
N TRP A 344 25.02 4.12 6.76
CA TRP A 344 25.95 3.40 7.62
C TRP A 344 26.18 4.12 8.96
N ASN A 345 26.43 5.43 8.93
CA ASN A 345 26.57 6.23 10.16
C ASN A 345 25.30 6.17 11.02
N GLY A 346 24.12 6.29 10.40
CA GLY A 346 22.85 6.16 11.11
C GLY A 346 22.64 4.79 11.76
N LEU A 347 23.04 3.70 11.10
CA LEU A 347 22.99 2.34 11.66
C LEU A 347 23.97 2.17 12.83
N TYR A 348 25.15 2.77 12.73
CA TYR A 348 26.15 2.80 13.79
C TYR A 348 25.63 3.56 15.02
N ASP A 349 25.06 4.75 14.82
CA ASP A 349 24.55 5.61 15.91
C ASP A 349 23.43 4.95 16.74
N VAL A 350 22.66 4.04 16.14
CA VAL A 350 21.60 3.30 16.84
C VAL A 350 22.04 1.93 17.36
N ASN A 351 23.34 1.59 17.26
CA ASN A 351 23.89 0.27 17.59
C ASN A 351 23.14 -0.89 16.90
N ALA A 352 22.80 -0.70 15.62
CA ALA A 352 21.96 -1.64 14.86
C ALA A 352 22.47 -3.08 14.90
N LEU A 353 23.78 -3.28 14.71
CA LEU A 353 24.41 -4.60 14.70
C LEU A 353 24.32 -5.32 16.05
N GLN A 354 24.47 -4.58 17.15
CA GLN A 354 24.36 -5.15 18.50
C GLN A 354 22.94 -5.63 18.77
N VAL A 355 21.93 -4.84 18.37
CA VAL A 355 20.53 -5.25 18.53
C VAL A 355 20.21 -6.45 17.64
N LEU A 356 20.64 -6.43 16.37
CA LEU A 356 20.46 -7.56 15.46
C LEU A 356 21.11 -8.85 15.98
N ALA A 357 22.32 -8.78 16.53
CA ALA A 357 23.02 -9.95 17.08
C ALA A 357 22.28 -10.59 18.27
N ASN A 358 21.49 -9.80 19.00
CA ASN A 358 20.78 -10.23 20.20
C ASN A 358 19.35 -10.74 19.94
N ILE A 359 18.88 -10.75 18.69
CA ILE A 359 17.51 -11.21 18.39
C ILE A 359 17.37 -12.71 18.75
N PRO A 360 16.36 -13.11 19.54
CA PRO A 360 16.16 -14.50 19.97
C PRO A 360 16.05 -15.50 18.81
N LEU A 361 15.50 -15.08 17.66
CA LEU A 361 15.39 -15.86 16.42
C LEU A 361 16.70 -16.55 16.03
N TRP A 362 17.85 -15.92 16.26
CA TRP A 362 19.16 -16.44 15.87
C TRP A 362 19.70 -17.51 16.83
N SER A 363 19.20 -17.54 18.06
CA SER A 363 19.70 -18.42 19.12
C SER A 363 19.19 -19.86 18.98
N ASN A 364 18.01 -20.04 18.38
CA ASN A 364 17.36 -21.35 18.21
C ASN A 364 16.95 -21.55 16.74
N PRO A 365 17.89 -21.91 15.84
CA PRO A 365 17.53 -22.20 14.47
C PRO A 365 16.57 -23.40 14.40
N PRO A 366 15.52 -23.36 13.55
CA PRO A 366 14.65 -24.49 13.32
C PRO A 366 15.49 -25.68 12.84
N LYS A 367 15.22 -26.85 13.42
CA LYS A 367 15.94 -28.08 13.10
C LYS A 367 15.63 -28.43 11.64
N ASP A 368 16.69 -28.65 10.84
CA ASP A 368 16.60 -29.14 9.46
C ASP A 368 16.00 -30.56 9.44
N ASP A 369 14.67 -30.67 9.46
CA ASP A 369 13.97 -31.92 9.15
C ASP A 369 13.84 -32.03 7.62
N SER A 370 14.94 -32.40 6.98
CA SER A 370 15.14 -32.54 5.52
C SER A 370 14.26 -33.61 4.83
N GLN A 371 13.17 -34.05 5.46
CA GLN A 371 12.26 -35.08 4.93
C GLN A 371 10.78 -34.65 4.87
N ARG A 372 10.45 -33.38 5.08
CA ARG A 372 9.07 -32.87 4.90
C ARG A 372 8.93 -32.08 3.59
N PRO A 373 7.74 -32.08 2.96
CA PRO A 373 7.48 -31.25 1.78
C PRO A 373 7.77 -29.78 2.11
N PHE A 374 8.37 -29.05 1.17
CA PHE A 374 8.76 -27.63 1.27
C PHE A 374 7.70 -26.79 2.02
N ASN A 375 7.98 -26.42 3.26
CA ASN A 375 7.10 -25.52 4.02
C ASN A 375 7.45 -24.06 3.68
N VAL A 376 6.45 -23.26 3.31
CA VAL A 376 6.58 -21.82 3.04
C VAL A 376 7.28 -21.11 4.22
N HIS A 377 6.96 -21.51 5.45
CA HIS A 377 7.60 -21.01 6.67
C HIS A 377 9.13 -21.17 6.66
N GLU A 378 9.63 -22.31 6.17
CA GLU A 378 11.06 -22.61 6.09
C GLU A 378 11.77 -21.73 5.05
N LEU A 379 11.10 -21.41 3.94
CA LEU A 379 11.63 -20.52 2.91
C LEU A 379 11.86 -19.10 3.46
N TYR A 380 10.88 -18.57 4.20
CA TYR A 380 10.99 -17.23 4.80
C TYR A 380 12.09 -17.18 5.85
N TYR A 381 12.21 -18.23 6.68
CA TYR A 381 13.29 -18.33 7.66
C TYR A 381 14.67 -18.39 6.99
N LYS A 382 14.85 -19.25 5.98
CA LYS A 382 16.10 -19.35 5.20
C LYS A 382 16.48 -18.01 4.57
N ARG A 383 15.47 -17.26 4.07
CA ARG A 383 15.67 -15.90 3.55
C ARG A 383 16.14 -14.92 4.63
N SER A 384 15.53 -14.93 5.82
CA SER A 384 15.94 -14.07 6.94
C SER A 384 17.38 -14.32 7.35
N VAL A 385 17.77 -15.59 7.42
CA VAL A 385 19.14 -16.02 7.73
C VAL A 385 20.14 -15.56 6.65
N SER A 386 19.78 -15.68 5.38
CA SER A 386 20.61 -15.20 4.26
C SER A 386 20.81 -13.68 4.31
N LEU A 387 19.73 -12.92 4.50
CA LEU A 387 19.78 -11.47 4.63
C LEU A 387 20.60 -11.02 5.83
N TYR A 388 20.42 -11.68 6.98
CA TYR A 388 21.21 -11.44 8.18
C TYR A 388 22.70 -11.66 7.90
N ARG A 389 23.06 -12.74 7.22
CA ARG A 389 24.45 -12.99 6.82
C ARG A 389 25.01 -11.86 5.94
N VAL A 390 24.26 -11.39 4.96
CA VAL A 390 24.66 -10.27 4.08
C VAL A 390 24.90 -8.99 4.89
N VAL A 391 24.01 -8.64 5.82
CA VAL A 391 24.20 -7.47 6.70
C VAL A 391 25.52 -7.56 7.46
N PHE A 392 25.85 -8.73 8.00
CA PHE A 392 27.08 -8.94 8.78
C PHE A 392 28.34 -9.00 7.93
N GLU A 393 28.31 -9.65 6.76
CA GLU A 393 29.44 -9.66 5.82
C GLU A 393 29.76 -8.25 5.31
N PHE A 394 28.73 -7.47 4.98
CA PHE A 394 28.90 -6.08 4.59
C PHE A 394 29.46 -5.20 5.71
N SER A 395 29.03 -5.47 6.96
CA SER A 395 29.55 -4.77 8.13
C SER A 395 31.03 -5.06 8.37
N LEU A 396 31.45 -6.32 8.18
CA LEU A 396 32.86 -6.72 8.27
C LEU A 396 33.73 -5.97 7.25
N GLU A 397 33.28 -5.86 6.01
CA GLU A 397 34.00 -5.14 4.96
C GLU A 397 34.16 -3.65 5.27
N LYS A 398 33.16 -3.02 5.90
CA LYS A 398 33.24 -1.61 6.29
C LYS A 398 34.01 -1.36 7.59
N ASP A 399 33.88 -2.23 8.59
CA ASP A 399 34.62 -2.14 9.86
C ASP A 399 36.11 -2.51 9.71
N LEU A 400 36.50 -3.29 8.70
CA LEU A 400 37.92 -3.46 8.32
C LEU A 400 38.59 -2.14 7.92
N ASN A 401 37.81 -1.10 7.60
CA ASN A 401 38.28 0.26 7.31
C ASN A 401 38.03 1.26 8.47
N SER A 402 37.37 0.86 9.57
CA SER A 402 37.12 1.71 10.74
C SER A 402 37.15 0.93 12.07
N ASP A 403 38.13 1.22 12.92
CA ASP A 403 38.42 0.67 14.26
C ASP A 403 37.41 -0.31 14.93
N ILE A 404 37.79 -1.60 14.96
CA ILE A 404 37.78 -2.66 16.01
C ILE A 404 36.48 -2.92 16.85
N SER A 405 35.39 -2.16 16.75
CA SER A 405 34.28 -2.27 17.72
C SER A 405 33.31 -3.45 17.53
N ALA A 406 33.11 -3.97 16.32
CA ALA A 406 32.14 -5.05 16.04
C ALA A 406 32.69 -6.48 16.15
N GLN A 407 34.01 -6.65 16.08
CA GLN A 407 34.71 -7.94 16.07
C GLN A 407 34.32 -8.93 17.19
N PRO A 408 34.19 -8.51 18.47
CA PRO A 408 33.83 -9.44 19.55
C PRO A 408 32.37 -9.94 19.48
N PHE A 409 31.46 -9.24 18.80
CA PHE A 409 30.07 -9.69 18.62
C PHE A 409 29.97 -10.77 17.53
N ILE A 410 30.83 -10.67 16.51
CA ILE A 410 30.90 -11.58 15.37
C ILE A 410 31.45 -12.95 15.78
N GLU A 411 32.45 -12.96 16.66
CA GLU A 411 33.01 -14.20 17.21
C GLU A 411 32.04 -14.93 18.14
N LYS A 412 31.17 -14.18 18.85
CA LYS A 412 30.19 -14.73 19.82
C LYS A 412 28.86 -15.14 19.22
N SER A 413 28.55 -14.77 17.96
CA SER A 413 27.26 -15.11 17.34
C SER A 413 27.14 -16.62 17.09
N SER A 414 26.27 -17.28 17.84
CA SER A 414 25.95 -18.70 17.68
C SER A 414 25.39 -19.02 16.29
N CYS A 415 24.60 -18.12 15.71
CA CYS A 415 24.03 -18.25 14.36
C CYS A 415 25.09 -18.16 13.26
N LEU A 416 25.98 -17.16 13.27
CA LEU A 416 27.08 -17.07 12.29
C LEU A 416 28.02 -18.26 12.39
N ASN A 417 28.31 -18.73 13.61
CA ASN A 417 29.10 -19.92 13.83
C ASN A 417 28.40 -21.21 13.36
N ALA A 418 27.07 -21.29 13.45
CA ALA A 418 26.28 -22.38 12.89
C ALA A 418 26.24 -22.34 11.36
N LEU A 419 26.12 -21.15 10.76
CA LEU A 419 26.15 -20.95 9.30
C LEU A 419 27.51 -21.25 8.69
N ARG A 420 28.61 -20.84 9.33
CA ARG A 420 29.98 -21.21 8.95
C ARG A 420 30.20 -22.73 8.99
N LYS A 421 29.55 -23.44 9.93
CA LYS A 421 29.57 -24.91 9.99
C LYS A 421 28.73 -25.57 8.90
N LEU A 422 27.66 -24.92 8.44
CA LEU A 422 26.80 -25.41 7.33
C LEU A 422 27.43 -25.19 5.95
N SER A 423 28.11 -24.05 5.72
CA SER A 423 28.79 -23.79 4.44
C SER A 423 29.94 -24.78 4.17
N GLY A 424 30.58 -25.30 5.22
CA GLY A 424 31.60 -26.34 5.12
C GLY A 424 31.08 -27.73 4.72
N LYS A 425 29.76 -27.98 4.78
CA LYS A 425 29.15 -29.29 4.43
C LYS A 425 28.52 -29.35 3.04
N ILE A 426 28.19 -28.22 2.43
CA ILE A 426 27.48 -28.18 1.13
C ILE A 426 28.41 -28.56 -0.05
N VAL A 427 29.72 -28.55 0.14
CA VAL A 427 30.70 -28.94 -0.90
C VAL A 427 30.77 -30.48 -1.11
N SER A 428 30.18 -31.30 -0.23
CA SER A 428 30.47 -32.76 -0.20
C SER A 428 29.31 -33.72 -0.51
N SER A 429 28.16 -33.30 -1.02
CA SER A 429 27.10 -34.28 -1.38
C SER A 429 26.31 -33.90 -2.64
N SER A 430 26.86 -34.27 -3.79
CA SER A 430 26.16 -34.30 -5.08
C SER A 430 25.44 -35.65 -5.27
N ALA A 431 24.11 -35.67 -5.13
CA ALA A 431 23.28 -36.75 -5.67
C ALA A 431 21.95 -36.17 -6.21
N PRO A 432 21.51 -36.55 -7.42
CA PRO A 432 20.41 -35.88 -8.12
C PRO A 432 19.05 -36.44 -7.65
N LEU A 433 18.19 -35.57 -7.12
CA LEU A 433 16.79 -35.91 -6.82
C LEU A 433 15.86 -35.01 -7.66
N LYS A 434 14.93 -35.67 -8.37
CA LYS A 434 14.01 -35.12 -9.37
C LYS A 434 13.17 -33.95 -8.82
N ALA A 435 13.14 -32.85 -9.56
CA ALA A 435 12.35 -31.65 -9.26
C ALA A 435 10.86 -31.86 -9.58
N SER A 436 10.00 -31.79 -8.56
CA SER A 436 8.58 -31.48 -8.74
C SER A 436 8.42 -29.96 -8.64
N PHE A 437 8.27 -29.31 -9.80
CA PHE A 437 8.01 -27.88 -9.95
C PHE A 437 6.69 -27.50 -9.29
N ASN A 438 6.72 -26.51 -8.37
CA ASN A 438 5.62 -25.59 -8.07
C ASN A 438 6.15 -24.44 -7.19
N THR A 439 6.68 -23.39 -7.83
CA THR A 439 6.89 -22.07 -7.21
C THR A 439 5.53 -21.38 -7.08
N PRO A 440 5.06 -20.95 -5.89
CA PRO A 440 3.73 -20.36 -5.77
C PRO A 440 3.72 -18.91 -6.28
N ARG A 441 3.09 -18.69 -7.43
CA ARG A 441 2.57 -17.39 -7.93
C ARG A 441 1.48 -16.77 -7.02
N HIS A 442 1.41 -17.17 -5.74
CA HIS A 442 0.21 -17.02 -4.91
C HIS A 442 0.18 -15.80 -3.98
N LEU A 443 1.24 -15.00 -3.89
CA LEU A 443 1.26 -13.85 -2.96
C LEU A 443 0.50 -12.61 -3.46
N PHE A 444 0.22 -12.49 -4.77
CA PHE A 444 -0.47 -11.31 -5.32
C PHE A 444 -1.73 -11.62 -6.15
N ASN A 445 -2.06 -12.90 -6.35
CA ASN A 445 -3.27 -13.29 -7.11
C ASN A 445 -4.49 -13.64 -6.23
N ASN A 446 -4.35 -13.71 -4.90
CA ASN A 446 -5.48 -13.93 -4.01
C ASN A 446 -5.83 -12.65 -3.25
N SER A 447 -6.74 -11.86 -3.82
CA SER A 447 -7.37 -10.69 -3.21
C SER A 447 -8.32 -11.03 -2.04
N SER A 448 -8.16 -12.18 -1.39
CA SER A 448 -9.07 -12.72 -0.37
C SER A 448 -8.48 -12.83 1.03
N TYR A 449 -7.20 -12.51 1.26
CA TYR A 449 -6.55 -12.68 2.58
C TYR A 449 -6.07 -11.37 3.26
N ILE A 450 -6.44 -10.20 2.74
CA ILE A 450 -6.11 -8.91 3.38
C ILE A 450 -7.16 -8.48 4.43
N ILE A 451 -8.23 -9.26 4.65
CA ILE A 451 -9.23 -8.97 5.70
C ILE A 451 -9.30 -10.16 6.67
N SER A 452 -8.44 -10.11 7.69
CA SER A 452 -8.70 -10.61 9.06
C SER A 452 -7.64 -10.09 10.02
#